data_AF-A0A511N4C9-F1
#
_entry.id   AF-A0A511N4C9-F1
#
_cell.length_a   1.000
_cell.length_b   1.000
_cell.length_c   1.000
_cell.angle_alpha   90.00
_cell.angle_beta   90.00
_cell.angle_gamma   90.00
#
_symmetry.space_group_name_H-M   'P 1'
#
loop_
_entity.id
_entity.type
_entity.pdbx_description
1 polymer ?
#
loop_
_entity_poly.entity_id
_entity_poly.type
_entity_poly.pdbx_seq_one_letter_code
_entity_poly.pdbx_strand_id
1 'polypeptide(L)'
;MMTLVQQHNLRIAAQARDFILVVTRTGELKSLRIRDILDIRPTHEIGCSMVSHLFQTCDGPVEEKTLIQEGASAFWNRCLRLLDAVQRQDGDEINQHFAPRVH
;
A
#
# COMPACT_ATOMS: atom_id res chain seq x y z
N MET A 1 -5.48 19.94 -21.05
CA MET A 1 -5.14 21.08 -20.16
C MET A 1 -5.58 20.71 -18.76
N MET A 2 -4.67 20.23 -17.90
CA MET A 2 -4.96 19.96 -16.48
C MET A 2 -4.54 21.19 -15.66
N THR A 3 -5.38 21.60 -14.72
CA THR A 3 -5.20 22.80 -13.89
C THR A 3 -4.08 22.61 -12.86
N LEU A 4 -3.34 23.69 -12.59
CA LEU A 4 -2.21 23.76 -11.65
C LEU A 4 -2.51 23.19 -10.26
N VAL A 5 -3.78 23.20 -9.83
CA VAL A 5 -4.23 22.66 -8.53
C VAL A 5 -4.11 21.13 -8.48
N GLN A 6 -4.39 20.41 -9.58
CA GLN A 6 -4.23 18.94 -9.63
C GLN A 6 -2.76 18.52 -9.58
N GLN A 7 -1.87 19.30 -10.20
CA GLN A 7 -0.42 19.07 -10.13
C GLN A 7 0.16 19.38 -8.74
N HIS A 8 -0.45 20.32 -7.99
CA HIS A 8 -0.01 20.67 -6.64
C HIS A 8 -0.40 19.58 -5.62
N ASN A 9 -1.61 19.02 -5.72
CA ASN A 9 -2.03 17.90 -4.85
C ASN A 9 -1.23 16.62 -5.09
N LEU A 10 -0.82 16.36 -6.34
CA LEU A 10 0.08 15.26 -6.67
C LEU A 10 1.53 15.50 -6.19
N ARG A 11 1.97 16.77 -6.10
CA ARG A 11 3.31 17.13 -5.61
C ARG A 11 3.43 17.13 -4.09
N ILE A 12 2.37 17.44 -3.35
CA ILE A 12 2.38 17.34 -1.87
C ILE A 12 2.40 15.85 -1.44
N ALA A 13 1.83 14.95 -2.24
CA ALA A 13 1.97 13.50 -2.06
C ALA A 13 3.37 12.94 -2.42
N ALA A 14 4.30 13.77 -2.92
CA ALA A 14 5.63 13.33 -3.34
C ALA A 14 6.62 13.14 -2.17
N GLN A 15 6.30 13.55 -0.94
CA GLN A 15 7.19 13.39 0.21
C GLN A 15 6.41 13.07 1.49
N ALA A 16 6.22 11.77 1.79
CA ALA A 16 6.86 11.15 2.97
C ALA A 16 6.27 9.80 3.42
N ARG A 17 4.99 9.45 3.22
CA ARG A 17 4.37 8.35 4.01
C ARG A 17 3.25 7.55 3.33
N ASP A 18 3.35 7.19 2.06
CA ASP A 18 2.40 6.25 1.43
C ASP A 18 2.86 4.78 1.52
N PHE A 19 3.61 4.45 2.57
CA PHE A 19 4.03 3.08 2.82
C PHE A 19 3.02 2.34 3.68
N ILE A 20 2.80 1.08 3.37
CA ILE A 20 1.95 0.18 4.14
C ILE A 20 2.75 -1.07 4.52
N LEU A 21 2.67 -1.47 5.77
CA LEU A 21 3.25 -2.72 6.24
C LEU A 21 2.31 -3.88 5.90
N VAL A 22 2.87 -4.99 5.47
CA VAL A 22 2.17 -6.25 5.21
C VAL A 22 2.93 -7.39 5.88
N VAL A 23 2.19 -8.43 6.25
CA VAL A 23 2.77 -9.71 6.67
C VAL A 23 2.70 -10.63 5.46
N THR A 24 3.84 -11.12 5.00
CA THR A 24 3.91 -12.08 3.91
C THR A 24 3.36 -13.43 4.37
N ARG A 25 3.07 -14.34 3.43
CA ARG A 25 2.64 -15.70 3.74
C ARG A 25 3.60 -16.45 4.68
N THR A 26 4.90 -16.16 4.59
CA THR A 26 5.97 -16.74 5.42
C THR A 26 6.06 -16.13 6.82
N GLY A 27 5.25 -15.11 7.13
CA GLY A 27 5.26 -14.39 8.41
C GLY A 27 6.26 -13.24 8.46
N GLU A 28 6.90 -12.90 7.34
CA GLU A 28 7.85 -11.79 7.27
C GLU A 28 7.12 -10.46 7.14
N LEU A 29 7.68 -9.42 7.74
CA LEU A 29 7.18 -8.06 7.56
C LEU A 29 7.81 -7.44 6.32
N LYS A 30 6.96 -6.95 5.41
CA LYS A 30 7.39 -6.22 4.22
C LYS A 30 6.69 -4.86 4.18
N SER A 31 7.43 -3.83 3.77
CA SER A 31 6.86 -2.50 3.51
C SER A 31 6.63 -2.36 2.02
N LEU A 32 5.42 -2.01 1.62
CA LEU A 32 5.06 -1.72 0.23
C LEU A 32 4.73 -0.23 0.10
N ARG A 33 5.05 0.36 -1.05
CA ARG A 33 4.53 1.69 -1.40
C ARG A 33 3.17 1.54 -2.05
N ILE A 34 2.16 2.22 -1.54
CA ILE A 34 0.80 2.11 -2.06
C ILE A 34 0.76 2.57 -3.53
N ARG A 35 1.49 3.63 -3.89
CA ARG A 35 1.55 4.11 -5.27
C ARG A 35 2.16 3.12 -6.26
N ASP A 36 2.96 2.18 -5.78
CA ASP A 36 3.65 1.18 -6.60
C ASP A 36 2.81 -0.10 -6.74
N ILE A 37 1.69 -0.23 -6.03
CA ILE A 37 0.77 -1.37 -6.18
C ILE A 37 0.07 -1.26 -7.53
N LEU A 38 0.28 -2.28 -8.36
CA LEU A 38 -0.33 -2.39 -9.68
C LEU A 38 -1.67 -3.11 -9.61
N ASP A 39 -1.77 -4.11 -8.72
CA ASP A 39 -2.91 -5.00 -8.66
C ASP A 39 -2.95 -5.80 -7.35
N ILE A 40 -4.18 -6.14 -6.90
CA ILE A 40 -4.44 -6.93 -5.70
C ILE A 40 -5.48 -7.99 -6.09
N ARG A 41 -5.11 -9.27 -6.03
CA ARG A 41 -6.00 -10.38 -6.35
C ARG A 41 -6.21 -11.31 -5.17
N PRO A 42 -7.43 -11.83 -4.96
CA PRO A 42 -7.65 -12.92 -4.04
C PRO A 42 -6.87 -14.15 -4.49
N THR A 43 -6.47 -14.98 -3.53
CA THR A 43 -5.89 -16.29 -3.81
C THR A 43 -6.88 -17.40 -3.46
N HIS A 44 -6.50 -18.65 -3.73
CA HIS A 44 -7.26 -19.81 -3.26
C HIS A 44 -7.19 -20.00 -1.75
N GLU A 45 -6.26 -19.32 -1.07
CA GLU A 45 -6.12 -19.40 0.38
C GLU A 45 -6.94 -18.32 1.08
N ILE A 46 -7.78 -18.76 2.01
CA ILE A 46 -8.63 -17.87 2.81
C ILE A 46 -7.76 -16.89 3.60
N GLY A 47 -8.11 -15.61 3.51
CA GLY A 47 -7.38 -14.56 4.22
C GLY A 47 -6.04 -14.18 3.59
N CYS A 48 -5.70 -14.67 2.40
CA CYS A 48 -4.48 -14.29 1.69
C CYS A 48 -4.75 -13.66 0.32
N SER A 49 -3.86 -12.74 -0.09
CA SER A 49 -3.94 -12.03 -1.36
C SER A 49 -2.59 -11.95 -2.05
N MET A 50 -2.61 -11.98 -3.38
CA MET A 50 -1.44 -11.68 -4.19
C MET A 50 -1.42 -10.20 -4.53
N VAL A 51 -0.32 -9.52 -4.23
CA VAL A 51 -0.10 -8.11 -4.54
C VAL A 51 1.01 -8.00 -5.58
N SER A 52 0.68 -7.52 -6.79
CA SER A 52 1.68 -7.10 -7.78
C SER A 52 2.05 -5.65 -7.49
N HIS A 53 3.34 -5.34 -7.39
CA HIS A 53 3.83 -4.00 -7.18
C HIS A 53 5.17 -3.75 -7.88
N LEU A 54 5.51 -2.49 -8.12
CA LEU A 54 6.84 -2.12 -8.56
C LEU A 54 7.83 -2.19 -7.39
N PHE A 55 9.02 -2.71 -7.66
CA PHE A 55 10.14 -2.76 -6.74
C PHE A 55 11.36 -2.13 -7.41
N GLN A 56 12.00 -1.19 -6.71
CA GLN A 56 13.15 -0.48 -7.25
C GLN A 56 14.42 -1.31 -7.04
N THR A 57 15.05 -1.74 -8.13
CA THR A 57 16.38 -2.36 -8.12
C THR A 57 17.45 -1.40 -8.62
N CYS A 58 18.73 -1.80 -8.54
CA CYS A 58 19.85 -1.05 -9.12
C CYS A 58 19.72 -0.90 -10.65
N ASP A 59 19.06 -1.85 -11.32
CA ASP A 59 18.90 -1.89 -12.78
C ASP A 59 17.59 -1.24 -13.26
N GLY A 60 16.74 -0.80 -12.32
CA GLY A 60 15.46 -0.15 -12.60
C GLY A 60 14.27 -0.73 -11.83
N PRO A 61 13.07 -0.17 -12.01
CA PRO A 61 11.85 -0.72 -11.42
C PRO A 61 11.47 -2.03 -12.10
N VAL A 62 11.22 -3.07 -11.31
CA VAL A 62 10.73 -4.37 -11.75
C VAL A 62 9.38 -4.69 -11.11
N GLU A 63 8.52 -5.43 -11.80
CA GLU A 63 7.31 -5.96 -11.16
C GLU A 63 7.67 -7.12 -10.23
N GLU A 64 7.23 -7.02 -8.98
CA GLU A 64 7.35 -8.06 -7.97
C GLU A 64 5.96 -8.49 -7.50
N LYS A 65 5.82 -9.76 -7.12
CA LYS A 65 4.59 -10.33 -6.58
C LYS A 65 4.80 -10.78 -5.16
N THR A 66 4.01 -10.24 -4.23
CA THR A 66 4.07 -10.58 -2.81
C THR A 66 2.75 -11.22 -2.38
N LEU A 67 2.82 -12.44 -1.85
CA LEU A 67 1.68 -13.10 -1.20
C LEU A 67 1.58 -12.64 0.25
N ILE A 68 0.49 -11.99 0.62
CA ILE A 68 0.27 -11.41 1.96
C ILE A 68 -0.83 -12.15 2.73
N GLN A 69 -0.72 -12.18 4.06
CA GLN A 69 -1.71 -12.72 5.00
C GLN A 69 -2.82 -11.68 5.30
N GLU A 70 -3.44 -11.17 4.25
CA GLU A 70 -4.61 -10.30 4.35
C GLU A 70 -5.51 -10.50 3.13
N GLY A 71 -6.83 -10.48 3.33
CA GLY A 71 -7.80 -10.61 2.23
C GLY A 71 -7.82 -9.36 1.33
N ALA A 72 -8.10 -9.55 0.04
CA ALA A 72 -7.86 -8.52 -0.99
C ALA A 72 -8.65 -7.24 -0.73
N SER A 73 -9.93 -7.37 -0.40
CA SER A 73 -10.80 -6.25 -0.05
C SER A 73 -10.39 -5.57 1.26
N ALA A 74 -9.93 -6.33 2.26
CA ALA A 74 -9.47 -5.78 3.53
C ALA A 74 -8.19 -4.97 3.33
N PHE A 75 -7.21 -5.53 2.62
CA PHE A 75 -5.97 -4.86 2.28
C PHE A 75 -6.21 -3.59 1.45
N TRP A 76 -7.06 -3.67 0.43
CA TRP A 76 -7.42 -2.50 -0.38
C TRP A 76 -8.06 -1.39 0.45
N ASN A 77 -9.03 -1.73 1.30
CA ASN A 77 -9.65 -0.76 2.20
C ASN A 77 -8.64 -0.13 3.15
N ARG A 78 -7.66 -0.90 3.64
CA ARG A 78 -6.60 -0.42 4.51
C ARG A 78 -5.68 0.58 3.78
N CYS A 79 -5.32 0.30 2.52
CA CYS A 79 -4.60 1.25 1.67
C CYS A 79 -5.37 2.57 1.52
N LEU A 80 -6.66 2.51 1.19
CA LEU A 80 -7.48 3.72 1.01
C LEU A 80 -7.60 4.55 2.29
N ARG A 81 -7.82 3.90 3.43
CA ARG A 81 -7.91 4.57 4.74
C ARG A 81 -6.59 5.20 5.13
N LEU A 82 -5.48 4.53 4.88
CA LEU A 82 -4.15 5.10 5.14
C LEU A 82 -3.89 6.34 4.29
N LEU A 83 -4.20 6.30 2.99
CA LEU A 83 -4.04 7.46 2.11
C LEU A 83 -4.89 8.65 2.56
N ASP A 84 -6.14 8.42 2.95
CA ASP A 84 -7.03 9.45 3.47
C ASP A 84 -6.51 10.04 4.79
N ALA A 85 -6.06 9.20 5.72
CA ALA A 85 -5.46 9.64 6.98
C ALA A 85 -4.17 10.47 6.76
N VAL A 86 -3.33 10.07 5.80
CA VAL A 86 -2.13 10.84 5.41
C VAL A 86 -2.52 12.20 4.83
N GLN A 87 -3.55 12.27 4.00
CA GLN A 87 -4.04 13.54 3.45
C GLN A 87 -4.59 14.47 4.55
N ARG A 88 -5.28 13.90 5.55
CA ARG A 88 -5.79 14.64 6.71
C ARG A 88 -4.75 14.94 7.78
N GLN A 89 -3.52 14.42 7.64
CA GLN A 89 -2.46 14.48 8.65
C GLN A 89 -2.89 13.91 10.01
N ASP A 90 -3.76 12.89 9.99
CA ASP A 90 -4.30 12.25 11.19
C ASP A 90 -3.34 11.14 11.66
N GLY A 91 -2.50 11.46 12.64
CA GLY A 91 -1.49 10.55 13.16
C GLY A 91 -2.06 9.27 13.78
N ASP A 92 -3.24 9.35 14.40
CA ASP A 92 -3.88 8.22 15.07
C ASP A 92 -4.43 7.24 14.04
N GLU A 93 -5.13 7.74 13.01
CA GLU A 93 -5.61 6.89 11.91
C GLU A 93 -4.47 6.31 11.06
N ILE A 94 -3.38 7.06 10.85
CA ILE A 94 -2.18 6.53 10.20
C ILE A 94 -1.68 5.31 10.97
N ASN A 95 -1.52 5.40 12.29
CA ASN A 95 -1.05 4.29 13.12
C ASN A 95 -2.01 3.08 13.06
N GLN A 96 -3.32 3.33 12.96
CA GLN A 96 -4.34 2.27 12.89
C GLN A 96 -4.37 1.51 11.57
N HIS A 97 -3.90 2.11 10.47
CA HIS A 97 -3.99 1.54 9.12
C HIS A 97 -2.63 1.20 8.51
N PHE A 98 -1.53 1.72 9.07
CA PHE A 98 -0.16 1.45 8.61
C PHE A 98 0.20 -0.04 8.66
N ALA A 99 -0.21 -0.75 9.71
CA ALA A 99 0.08 -2.18 9.92
C ALA A 99 -1.20 -3.04 9.86
N PRO A 100 -1.08 -4.33 9.47
CA PRO A 100 -2.21 -5.25 9.52
C PRO A 100 -2.61 -5.48 10.99
N ARG A 101 -3.91 -5.61 11.24
CA ARG A 101 -4.42 -5.91 12.58
C ARG A 101 -4.26 -7.42 12.84
N VAL A 102 -3.56 -7.75 13.91
CA VAL A 102 -3.50 -9.14 14.40
C VAL A 102 -4.88 -9.46 14.97
N HIS A 103 -5.57 -10.44 14.40
CA HIS A 103 -6.80 -11.00 14.95
C HIS A 103 -6.53 -12.42 15.45
#